data_AF-A0A957AFI4-F1
#
_entry.id   AF-A0A957AFI4-F1
#
_cell.length_a   1.000
_cell.length_b   1.000
_cell.length_c   1.000
_cell.angle_alpha   90.00
_cell.angle_beta   90.00
_cell.angle_gamma   90.00
#
_symmetry.space_group_name_H-M   'P 1'
#
loop_
_entity.id
_entity.type
_entity.pdbx_description
1 polymer ?
#
loop_
_entity_poly.entity_id
_entity_poly.type
_entity_poly.pdbx_seq_one_letter_code
_entity_poly.pdbx_strand_id
1 'polypeptide(L)'
;MADFHTVEPPLSGIYRLGRSASALFAPPDWSNAIERDTFSGRFDDPRTDLGKEQRFRIIYCASDRRTAFGETLAGLRPPIRLASRLDSVIDEEPLDESYFHATDPADRTRGLIEADWRLKRAIGHTILEPGLRFVDLGAARTLQQLRASFETWAPGARVEDVDQSLVMGPSRQFTQRIARYIYEHQDSRGTPLFAGIRYTSRLDRKWECWAIFADRIRHIPGMPGLPETIFPDDPDLLEVASIFQLTIETVEGAGHYDRP
;
A
#
# COMPACT_ATOMS: atom_id res chain seq x y z
N MET A 1 -2.70 21.47 21.39
CA MET A 1 -1.87 20.42 20.76
C MET A 1 -2.83 19.51 20.01
N ALA A 2 -2.55 19.11 18.76
CA ALA A 2 -3.46 18.22 18.02
C ALA A 2 -3.57 16.87 18.75
N ASP A 3 -4.77 16.47 19.13
CA ASP A 3 -5.04 15.27 19.92
C ASP A 3 -5.34 14.07 19.01
N PHE A 4 -4.31 13.61 18.30
CA PHE A 4 -4.41 12.39 17.49
C PHE A 4 -4.39 11.15 18.38
N HIS A 5 -5.23 10.15 18.06
CA HIS A 5 -5.03 8.83 18.63
C HIS A 5 -3.79 8.20 17.99
N THR A 6 -2.89 7.69 18.82
CA THR A 6 -1.65 7.07 18.37
C THR A 6 -1.51 5.65 18.87
N VAL A 7 -0.88 4.82 18.05
CA VAL A 7 -0.51 3.45 18.37
C VAL A 7 1.00 3.26 18.25
N GLU A 8 1.52 2.34 19.04
CA GLU A 8 2.88 1.83 18.89
C GLU A 8 2.95 0.79 17.75
N PRO A 9 4.12 0.56 17.15
CA PRO A 9 4.26 -0.48 16.16
C PRO A 9 4.05 -1.87 16.77
N PRO A 10 3.63 -2.87 15.97
CA PRO A 10 3.46 -4.23 16.45
C PRO A 10 4.81 -4.82 16.89
N LEU A 11 4.84 -5.44 18.08
CA LEU A 11 6.04 -6.09 18.61
C LEU A 11 6.53 -7.25 17.72
N SER A 12 5.61 -7.89 17.00
CA SER A 12 5.92 -8.92 16.01
C SER A 12 6.63 -8.35 14.78
N GLY A 13 6.75 -7.04 14.62
CA GLY A 13 7.29 -6.39 13.43
C GLY A 13 6.27 -6.26 12.29
N ILE A 14 6.77 -5.81 11.16
CA ILE A 14 6.00 -5.45 9.96
C ILE A 14 6.61 -6.05 8.70
N TYR A 15 5.75 -6.33 7.73
CA TYR A 15 6.10 -6.95 6.47
C TYR A 15 6.03 -5.95 5.32
N ARG A 16 6.95 -6.08 4.37
CA ARG A 16 6.93 -5.32 3.12
C ARG A 16 7.33 -6.22 1.96
N LEU A 17 6.57 -6.12 0.88
CA LEU A 17 6.85 -6.80 -0.37
C LEU A 17 7.41 -5.78 -1.37
N GLY A 18 8.48 -6.14 -2.06
CA GLY A 18 9.17 -5.21 -2.98
C GLY A 18 10.14 -5.91 -3.92
N ARG A 19 10.66 -5.15 -4.90
CA ARG A 19 11.49 -5.72 -5.99
C ARG A 19 12.95 -5.95 -5.62
N SER A 20 13.49 -5.19 -4.67
CA SER A 20 14.88 -5.29 -4.24
C SER A 20 14.95 -5.84 -2.83
N ALA A 21 15.34 -7.11 -2.69
CA ALA A 21 15.49 -7.77 -1.40
C ALA A 21 16.42 -6.99 -0.46
N SER A 22 17.57 -6.52 -0.95
CA SER A 22 18.56 -5.80 -0.16
C SER A 22 18.15 -4.39 0.28
N ALA A 23 17.11 -3.81 -0.33
CA ALA A 23 16.66 -2.44 -0.08
C ALA A 23 15.16 -2.37 0.28
N LEU A 24 14.56 -3.46 0.75
CA LEU A 24 13.11 -3.52 0.99
C LEU A 24 12.59 -2.42 1.92
N PHE A 25 13.34 -2.03 2.94
CA PHE A 25 12.95 -0.97 3.88
C PHE A 25 13.69 0.35 3.62
N ALA A 26 14.37 0.48 2.48
CA ALA A 26 14.93 1.75 2.05
C ALA A 26 13.82 2.69 1.55
N PRO A 27 14.03 4.01 1.61
CA PRO A 27 13.18 4.97 0.93
C PRO A 27 13.10 4.65 -0.58
N PRO A 28 11.93 4.82 -1.23
CA PRO A 28 11.85 4.68 -2.68
C PRO A 28 12.79 5.68 -3.39
N ASP A 29 13.40 5.22 -4.48
CA ASP A 29 14.30 6.04 -5.30
C ASP A 29 13.49 7.05 -6.14
N TRP A 30 13.94 8.30 -6.18
CA TRP A 30 13.30 9.39 -6.92
C TRP A 30 13.22 9.15 -8.43
N SER A 31 14.05 8.26 -8.99
CA SER A 31 13.93 7.80 -10.38
C SER A 31 12.61 7.07 -10.66
N ASN A 32 11.92 6.58 -9.62
CA ASN A 32 10.59 5.96 -9.74
C ASN A 32 9.44 6.96 -9.51
N ALA A 33 9.72 8.26 -9.35
CA ALA A 33 8.68 9.27 -9.28
C ALA A 33 7.96 9.41 -10.63
N ILE A 34 6.65 9.65 -10.60
CA ILE A 34 5.82 9.82 -11.81
C ILE A 34 5.90 11.26 -12.32
N GLU A 35 5.22 11.58 -13.43
CA GLU A 35 5.27 12.87 -14.16
C GLU A 35 5.15 14.16 -13.31
N ARG A 36 4.61 14.08 -12.10
CA ARG A 36 4.53 15.21 -11.15
C ARG A 36 5.74 15.31 -10.20
N ASP A 37 6.82 14.60 -10.51
CA ASP A 37 8.04 14.49 -9.73
C ASP A 37 7.80 14.00 -8.28
N THR A 38 6.66 13.36 -8.01
CA THR A 38 6.30 12.72 -6.73
C THR A 38 5.80 11.30 -6.99
N PHE A 39 5.54 10.54 -5.93
CA PHE A 39 5.03 9.18 -6.00
C PHE A 39 3.49 9.16 -5.93
N SER A 40 2.86 8.07 -6.39
CA SER A 40 1.40 8.00 -6.57
C SER A 40 0.66 7.35 -5.39
N GLY A 41 1.36 6.88 -4.37
CA GLY A 41 0.82 6.21 -3.19
C GLY A 41 -0.14 7.07 -2.38
N ARG A 42 -0.97 6.40 -1.57
CA ARG A 42 -2.10 7.01 -0.86
C ARG A 42 -1.68 8.10 0.14
N PHE A 43 -0.52 7.93 0.75
CA PHE A 43 0.01 8.82 1.77
C PHE A 43 1.30 9.51 1.33
N ASP A 44 1.62 9.46 0.03
CA ASP A 44 2.81 10.12 -0.50
C ASP A 44 2.68 11.64 -0.43
N ASP A 45 3.81 12.33 -0.49
CA ASP A 45 3.85 13.77 -0.37
C ASP A 45 3.18 14.45 -1.58
N PRO A 46 2.10 15.24 -1.37
CA PRO A 46 1.41 15.90 -2.48
C PRO A 46 2.16 17.16 -2.96
N ARG A 47 3.19 17.62 -2.25
CA ARG A 47 3.89 18.87 -2.57
C ARG A 47 4.74 18.68 -3.82
N THR A 48 4.52 19.54 -4.82
CA THR A 48 5.32 19.61 -6.04
C THR A 48 6.06 20.94 -6.17
N ASP A 49 5.76 21.88 -5.27
CA ASP A 49 6.36 23.20 -5.15
C ASP A 49 7.66 23.21 -4.32
N LEU A 50 8.00 22.08 -3.70
CA LEU A 50 9.20 21.90 -2.88
C LEU A 50 10.24 21.06 -3.63
N GLY A 51 11.52 21.27 -3.30
CA GLY A 51 12.61 20.41 -3.80
C GLY A 51 12.50 18.97 -3.27
N LYS A 52 13.07 18.01 -4.00
CA LYS A 52 13.09 16.57 -3.64
C LYS A 52 13.51 16.32 -2.19
N GLU A 53 14.55 16.99 -1.73
CA GLU A 53 15.08 16.81 -0.36
C GLU A 53 14.16 17.35 0.75
N GLN A 54 13.18 18.19 0.42
CA GLN A 54 12.19 18.74 1.37
C GLN A 54 10.89 17.93 1.38
N ARG A 55 10.79 16.91 0.52
CA ARG A 55 9.62 16.05 0.39
C ARG A 55 9.88 14.74 1.09
N PHE A 56 8.90 14.30 1.85
CA PHE A 56 9.00 13.02 2.51
C PHE A 56 8.68 11.89 1.52
N ARG A 57 9.17 10.70 1.86
CA ARG A 57 8.87 9.47 1.13
C ARG A 57 8.23 8.48 2.08
N ILE A 58 7.43 7.57 1.54
CA ILE A 58 6.70 6.58 2.33
C ILE A 58 7.24 5.18 2.10
N ILE A 59 7.37 4.44 3.19
CA ILE A 59 7.57 3.00 3.23
C ILE A 59 6.24 2.37 3.63
N TYR A 60 5.61 1.65 2.69
CA TYR A 60 4.33 0.97 2.91
C TYR A 60 4.58 -0.45 3.41
N CYS A 61 3.99 -0.79 4.55
CA CYS A 61 4.12 -2.08 5.21
C CYS A 61 2.76 -2.60 5.68
N ALA A 62 2.75 -3.86 6.09
CA ALA A 62 1.61 -4.57 6.67
C ALA A 62 1.98 -5.21 7.99
N SER A 63 1.00 -5.50 8.85
CA SER A 63 1.25 -6.24 10.10
C SER A 63 1.47 -7.74 9.89
N ASP A 64 1.08 -8.28 8.74
CA ASP A 64 1.22 -9.69 8.38
C ASP A 64 1.49 -9.88 6.88
N ARG A 65 2.01 -11.06 6.52
CA ARG A 65 2.39 -11.42 5.15
C ARG A 65 1.20 -11.41 4.19
N ARG A 66 0.08 -11.99 4.62
CA ARG A 66 -1.16 -12.06 3.82
C ARG A 66 -1.65 -10.66 3.46
N THR A 67 -1.63 -9.72 4.39
CA THR A 67 -1.97 -8.31 4.11
C THR A 67 -0.97 -7.67 3.14
N ALA A 68 0.33 -7.94 3.24
CA ALA A 68 1.34 -7.45 2.30
C ALA A 68 1.11 -7.98 0.87
N PHE A 69 0.81 -9.28 0.73
CA PHE A 69 0.41 -9.87 -0.55
C PHE A 69 -0.88 -9.23 -1.07
N GLY A 70 -1.89 -9.14 -0.21
CA GLY A 70 -3.19 -8.55 -0.51
C GLY A 70 -3.11 -7.14 -1.10
N GLU A 71 -2.40 -6.22 -0.45
CA GLU A 71 -2.24 -4.86 -0.98
C GLU A 71 -1.45 -4.82 -2.29
N THR A 72 -0.46 -5.70 -2.47
CA THR A 72 0.38 -5.72 -3.67
C THR A 72 -0.33 -6.34 -4.87
N LEU A 73 -1.10 -7.41 -4.64
CA LEU A 73 -1.81 -8.18 -5.67
C LEU A 73 -3.16 -7.57 -6.03
N ALA A 74 -3.66 -6.60 -5.27
CA ALA A 74 -4.96 -5.96 -5.49
C ALA A 74 -5.16 -5.40 -6.90
N GLY A 75 -4.06 -4.98 -7.55
CA GLY A 75 -4.06 -4.46 -8.91
C GLY A 75 -4.12 -5.52 -10.01
N LEU A 76 -3.88 -6.79 -9.68
CA LEU A 76 -3.99 -7.92 -10.61
C LEU A 76 -5.41 -8.49 -10.66
N ARG A 77 -6.30 -8.02 -9.79
CA ARG A 77 -7.71 -8.39 -9.85
C ARG A 77 -8.30 -7.93 -11.18
N PRO A 78 -9.01 -8.80 -11.92
CA PRO A 78 -9.66 -8.41 -13.15
C PRO A 78 -10.56 -7.20 -12.93
N PRO A 79 -10.49 -6.18 -13.81
CA PRO A 79 -11.33 -5.01 -13.66
C PRO A 79 -12.80 -5.42 -13.80
N ILE A 80 -13.67 -4.86 -12.95
CA ILE A 80 -15.11 -5.16 -12.93
C ILE A 80 -15.73 -5.07 -14.34
N ARG A 81 -15.28 -4.10 -15.14
CA ARG A 81 -15.75 -3.91 -16.53
C ARG A 81 -15.42 -5.08 -17.46
N LEU A 82 -14.26 -5.72 -17.26
CA LEU A 82 -13.87 -6.90 -18.04
C LEU A 82 -14.70 -8.11 -17.61
N ALA A 83 -14.88 -8.32 -16.31
CA ALA A 83 -15.75 -9.37 -15.78
C ALA A 83 -17.18 -9.25 -16.32
N SER A 84 -17.76 -8.04 -16.31
CA SER A 84 -19.10 -7.79 -16.84
C SER A 84 -19.22 -7.94 -18.37
N ARG A 85 -18.12 -7.75 -19.11
CA ARG A 85 -18.10 -7.90 -20.57
C ARG A 85 -17.95 -9.36 -21.01
N LEU A 86 -17.26 -10.18 -20.22
CA LEU A 86 -17.12 -11.63 -20.45
C LEU A 86 -18.46 -12.37 -20.30
N ASP A 87 -19.33 -11.90 -19.39
CA ASP A 87 -20.71 -12.42 -19.25
C ASP A 87 -21.65 -11.96 -20.37
N SER A 88 -21.30 -10.90 -21.10
CA SER A 88 -22.20 -10.24 -22.07
C SER A 88 -21.77 -10.41 -23.54
N VAL A 89 -20.98 -11.43 -23.88
CA VAL A 89 -20.44 -11.57 -25.24
C VAL A 89 -21.54 -11.93 -26.25
N ILE A 90 -22.12 -10.90 -26.87
CA ILE A 90 -22.67 -10.93 -28.24
C ILE A 90 -21.87 -10.02 -29.19
N ASP A 91 -21.05 -9.07 -28.73
CA ASP A 91 -20.34 -8.15 -29.63
C ASP A 91 -18.82 -8.33 -29.68
N GLU A 92 -18.35 -8.49 -30.92
CA GLU A 92 -16.97 -8.67 -31.39
C GLU A 92 -16.16 -7.35 -31.37
N GLU A 93 -16.11 -6.63 -30.25
CA GLU A 93 -15.10 -5.57 -30.10
C GLU A 93 -13.80 -6.17 -29.53
N PRO A 94 -12.64 -6.02 -30.22
CA PRO A 94 -11.36 -6.50 -29.71
C PRO A 94 -11.04 -5.84 -28.38
N LEU A 95 -10.89 -6.65 -27.33
CA LEU A 95 -10.34 -6.18 -26.06
C LEU A 95 -8.89 -5.75 -26.28
N ASP A 96 -8.47 -4.69 -25.60
CA ASP A 96 -7.09 -4.18 -25.65
C ASP A 96 -6.10 -5.28 -25.17
N GLU A 97 -5.14 -5.63 -26.03
CA GLU A 97 -4.15 -6.70 -25.82
C GLU A 97 -3.32 -6.50 -24.53
N SER A 98 -3.18 -5.27 -24.04
CA SER A 98 -2.47 -4.98 -22.78
C SER A 98 -3.12 -5.62 -21.54
N TYR A 99 -4.40 -5.99 -21.61
CA TYR A 99 -5.09 -6.71 -20.53
C TYR A 99 -4.85 -8.22 -20.56
N PHE A 100 -4.41 -8.79 -21.69
CA PHE A 100 -4.32 -10.25 -21.87
C PHE A 100 -3.15 -10.85 -21.09
N HIS A 101 -2.05 -10.11 -20.93
CA HIS A 101 -0.92 -10.50 -20.09
C HIS A 101 -1.24 -10.49 -18.59
N ALA A 102 -2.37 -9.89 -18.19
CA ALA A 102 -2.79 -9.78 -16.80
C ALA A 102 -3.93 -10.76 -16.42
N THR A 103 -4.34 -11.64 -17.33
CA THR A 103 -5.43 -12.61 -17.11
C THR A 103 -4.99 -14.03 -17.42
N ASP A 104 -5.61 -15.01 -16.78
CA ASP A 104 -5.31 -16.42 -17.03
C ASP A 104 -5.66 -16.80 -18.50
N PRO A 105 -4.73 -17.45 -19.24
CA PRO A 105 -4.96 -17.84 -20.62
C PRO A 105 -6.14 -18.81 -20.84
N ALA A 106 -6.45 -19.65 -19.84
CA ALA A 106 -7.54 -20.62 -19.91
C ALA A 106 -8.83 -20.13 -19.24
N ASP A 107 -8.75 -19.13 -18.35
CA ASP A 107 -9.90 -18.53 -17.68
C ASP A 107 -9.75 -17.01 -17.54
N ARG A 108 -10.23 -16.29 -18.56
CA ARG A 108 -10.10 -14.83 -18.64
C ARG A 108 -10.84 -14.06 -17.55
N THR A 109 -11.66 -14.74 -16.75
CA THR A 109 -12.33 -14.15 -15.57
C THR A 109 -11.40 -14.03 -14.37
N ARG A 110 -10.22 -14.67 -14.41
CA ARG A 110 -9.19 -14.64 -13.36
C ARG A 110 -8.01 -13.76 -13.76
N GLY A 111 -7.44 -13.10 -12.76
CA GLY A 111 -6.19 -12.36 -12.93
C GLY A 111 -4.99 -13.30 -12.95
N LEU A 112 -3.86 -12.89 -13.53
CA LEU A 112 -2.65 -13.71 -13.59
C LEU A 112 -1.52 -13.12 -12.74
N ILE A 113 -0.92 -13.98 -11.91
CA ILE A 113 0.35 -13.74 -11.23
C ILE A 113 1.42 -14.47 -12.04
N GLU A 114 2.10 -13.74 -12.92
CA GLU A 114 3.22 -14.26 -13.72
C GLU A 114 4.37 -14.75 -12.82
N ALA A 115 5.11 -15.77 -13.26
CA ALA A 115 6.24 -16.29 -12.51
C ALA A 115 7.30 -15.20 -12.30
N ASP A 116 7.58 -14.41 -13.33
CA ASP A 116 8.51 -13.27 -13.28
C ASP A 116 8.11 -12.22 -12.23
N TRP A 117 6.80 -11.99 -12.02
CA TRP A 117 6.33 -11.09 -10.97
C TRP A 117 6.83 -11.52 -9.59
N ARG A 118 6.76 -12.83 -9.30
CA ARG A 118 7.22 -13.43 -8.03
C ARG A 118 8.74 -13.45 -7.94
N LEU A 119 9.41 -13.87 -9.02
CA LEU A 119 10.87 -14.00 -9.08
C LEU A 119 11.59 -12.66 -8.92
N LYS A 120 11.00 -11.57 -9.40
CA LYS A 120 11.53 -10.21 -9.23
C LYS A 120 11.18 -9.56 -7.89
N ARG A 121 10.56 -10.29 -6.96
CA ARG A 121 10.10 -9.74 -5.67
C ARG A 121 10.51 -10.62 -4.51
N ALA A 122 10.66 -9.97 -3.36
CA ALA A 122 10.87 -10.63 -2.08
C ALA A 122 9.89 -10.05 -1.05
N ILE A 123 9.59 -10.84 -0.04
CA ILE A 123 8.90 -10.38 1.16
C ILE A 123 9.92 -10.24 2.29
N GLY A 124 9.94 -9.08 2.91
CA GLY A 124 10.83 -8.75 4.01
C GLY A 124 10.04 -8.52 5.28
N HIS A 125 10.71 -8.77 6.39
CA HIS A 125 10.18 -8.55 7.73
C HIS A 125 11.19 -7.69 8.50
N THR A 126 10.69 -6.76 9.30
CA THR A 126 11.52 -6.00 10.23
C THR A 126 10.79 -5.65 11.51
N ILE A 127 11.53 -5.50 12.59
CA ILE A 127 11.03 -4.99 13.87
C ILE A 127 11.33 -3.50 13.95
N LEU A 128 10.29 -2.71 14.22
CA LEU A 128 10.40 -1.28 14.45
C LEU A 128 10.87 -1.01 15.88
N GLU A 129 11.68 0.03 16.09
CA GLU A 129 12.11 0.41 17.43
C GLU A 129 10.92 0.80 18.32
N PRO A 130 10.92 0.40 19.61
CA PRO A 130 9.92 0.86 20.57
C PRO A 130 9.89 2.39 20.70
N GLY A 131 8.72 2.92 21.05
CA GLY A 131 8.51 4.37 21.24
C GLY A 131 8.28 5.17 19.96
N LEU A 132 8.35 4.56 18.77
CA LEU A 132 7.78 5.15 17.57
C LEU A 132 6.25 5.24 17.73
N ARG A 133 5.68 6.37 17.30
CA ARG A 133 4.23 6.62 17.36
C ARG A 133 3.65 6.80 15.98
N PHE A 134 2.54 6.14 15.72
CA PHE A 134 1.81 6.21 14.46
C PHE A 134 0.42 6.77 14.70
N VAL A 135 -0.01 7.72 13.87
CA VAL A 135 -1.38 8.22 13.92
C VAL A 135 -2.31 7.13 13.38
N ASP A 136 -3.31 6.72 14.16
CA ASP A 136 -4.30 5.73 13.73
C ASP A 136 -5.47 6.41 13.03
N LEU A 137 -5.54 6.28 11.69
CA LEU A 137 -6.67 6.79 10.90
C LEU A 137 -7.93 5.92 11.03
N GLY A 138 -7.85 4.76 11.69
CA GLY A 138 -8.97 3.94 12.10
C GLY A 138 -9.80 4.56 13.24
N ALA A 139 -9.17 5.39 14.08
CA ALA A 139 -9.76 5.86 15.32
C ALA A 139 -10.70 7.05 15.14
N ALA A 140 -11.89 6.99 15.77
CA ALA A 140 -12.87 8.08 15.75
C ALA A 140 -12.29 9.40 16.28
N ARG A 141 -11.42 9.36 17.30
CA ARG A 141 -10.73 10.55 17.84
C ARG A 141 -9.87 11.23 16.77
N THR A 142 -9.11 10.46 16.00
CA THR A 142 -8.27 10.97 14.92
C THR A 142 -9.11 11.63 13.84
N LEU A 143 -10.20 10.99 13.41
CA LEU A 143 -11.11 11.56 12.41
C LEU A 143 -11.76 12.85 12.90
N GLN A 144 -12.22 12.88 14.15
CA GLN A 144 -12.77 14.09 14.77
C GLN A 144 -11.74 15.22 14.84
N GLN A 145 -10.48 14.90 15.14
CA GLN A 145 -9.38 15.89 15.14
C GLN A 145 -9.12 16.44 13.73
N LEU A 146 -9.07 15.58 12.71
CA LEU A 146 -8.92 16.01 11.31
C LEU A 146 -10.10 16.85 10.86
N ARG A 147 -11.33 16.49 11.25
CA ARG A 147 -12.53 17.27 10.99
C ARG A 147 -12.44 18.67 11.61
N ALA A 148 -12.02 18.76 12.86
CA ALA A 148 -11.88 20.03 13.58
C ALA A 148 -10.80 20.94 12.98
N SER A 149 -9.75 20.37 12.37
CA SER A 149 -8.68 21.13 11.71
C SER A 149 -8.78 21.15 10.18
N PHE A 150 -9.94 20.86 9.59
CA PHE A 150 -10.13 20.70 8.14
C PHE A 150 -9.57 21.86 7.31
N GLU A 151 -9.91 23.10 7.66
CA GLU A 151 -9.44 24.29 6.94
C GLU A 151 -7.91 24.49 7.03
N THR A 152 -7.24 23.87 8.01
CA THR A 152 -5.77 23.93 8.12
C THR A 152 -5.10 23.03 7.09
N TRP A 153 -5.58 21.79 6.92
CA TRP A 153 -4.88 20.80 6.08
C TRP A 153 -5.50 20.62 4.69
N ALA A 154 -6.75 21.04 4.48
CA ALA A 154 -7.41 21.05 3.18
C ALA A 154 -8.19 22.36 2.93
N PRO A 155 -7.52 23.53 2.98
CA PRO A 155 -8.17 24.81 2.77
C PRO A 155 -8.91 24.86 1.43
N GLY A 156 -10.17 25.30 1.46
CA GLY A 156 -11.01 25.48 0.28
C GLY A 156 -11.47 24.19 -0.42
N ALA A 157 -11.16 23.01 0.14
CA ALA A 157 -11.71 21.76 -0.37
C ALA A 157 -13.19 21.63 0.01
N ARG A 158 -13.99 21.02 -0.88
CA ARG A 158 -15.41 20.76 -0.65
C ARG A 158 -15.61 19.28 -0.40
N VAL A 159 -15.80 18.90 0.86
CA VAL A 159 -16.23 17.57 1.29
C VAL A 159 -17.39 17.73 2.26
N GLU A 160 -18.28 16.74 2.31
CA GLU A 160 -19.43 16.77 3.21
C GLU A 160 -19.02 16.50 4.66
N ASP A 161 -18.09 15.56 4.87
CA ASP A 161 -17.55 15.25 6.19
C ASP A 161 -16.14 14.64 6.12
N VAL A 162 -15.47 14.53 7.27
CA VAL A 162 -14.18 13.84 7.44
C VAL A 162 -14.41 12.57 8.25
N ASP A 163 -14.61 11.47 7.54
CA ASP A 163 -14.89 10.16 8.11
C ASP A 163 -14.06 9.03 7.46
N GLN A 164 -14.39 7.78 7.78
CA GLN A 164 -13.71 6.62 7.18
C GLN A 164 -13.89 6.53 5.66
N SER A 165 -15.04 6.97 5.14
CA SER A 165 -15.32 6.91 3.70
C SER A 165 -14.39 7.84 2.92
N LEU A 166 -14.05 9.00 3.48
CA LEU A 166 -13.08 9.92 2.90
C LEU A 166 -11.68 9.30 2.82
N VAL A 167 -11.23 8.67 3.92
CA VAL A 167 -9.89 8.06 4.02
C VAL A 167 -9.77 6.81 3.14
N MET A 168 -10.83 6.02 3.02
CA MET A 168 -10.88 4.81 2.19
C MET A 168 -11.23 5.08 0.72
N GLY A 169 -11.70 6.29 0.42
CA GLY A 169 -12.21 6.68 -0.89
C GLY A 169 -11.18 6.57 -2.03
N PRO A 170 -11.64 6.68 -3.28
CA PRO A 170 -10.77 6.52 -4.45
C PRO A 170 -9.78 7.68 -4.62
N SER A 171 -10.12 8.87 -4.14
CA SER A 171 -9.25 10.04 -4.22
C SER A 171 -8.10 9.94 -3.21
N ARG A 172 -6.86 9.94 -3.72
CA ARG A 172 -5.65 9.96 -2.89
C ARG A 172 -5.29 11.38 -2.41
N GLN A 173 -5.87 12.42 -3.00
CA GLN A 173 -5.52 13.81 -2.69
C GLN A 173 -5.71 14.14 -1.21
N PHE A 174 -6.81 13.69 -0.60
CA PHE A 174 -7.08 13.97 0.82
C PHE A 174 -6.13 13.22 1.75
N THR A 175 -5.89 11.94 1.49
CA THR A 175 -4.98 11.13 2.31
C THR A 175 -3.53 11.60 2.20
N GLN A 176 -3.10 12.08 1.03
CA GLN A 176 -1.78 12.69 0.84
C GLN A 176 -1.67 14.02 1.61
N ARG A 177 -2.71 14.86 1.58
CA ARG A 177 -2.76 16.10 2.40
C ARG A 177 -2.74 15.81 3.90
N ILE A 178 -3.52 14.81 4.35
CA ILE A 178 -3.50 14.33 5.73
C ILE A 178 -2.09 13.85 6.10
N ALA A 179 -1.42 13.10 5.23
CA ALA A 179 -0.05 12.64 5.48
C ALA A 179 0.94 13.80 5.64
N ARG A 180 0.87 14.81 4.77
CA ARG A 180 1.68 16.02 4.90
C ARG A 180 1.38 16.78 6.18
N TYR A 181 0.11 16.92 6.54
CA TYR A 181 -0.29 17.56 7.80
C TYR A 181 0.28 16.80 9.00
N ILE A 182 0.14 15.48 9.06
CA ILE A 182 0.70 14.64 10.13
C ILE A 182 2.23 14.72 10.15
N TYR A 183 2.89 14.71 8.98
CA TYR A 183 4.34 14.84 8.86
C TYR A 183 4.86 16.14 9.50
N GLU A 184 4.16 17.25 9.32
CA GLU A 184 4.55 18.56 9.84
C GLU A 184 4.37 18.74 11.36
N HIS A 185 3.71 17.79 12.05
CA HIS A 185 3.53 17.86 13.49
C HIS A 185 4.83 17.62 14.25
N GLN A 186 5.20 18.62 15.06
CA GLN A 186 6.41 18.64 15.87
C GLN A 186 6.07 19.07 17.30
N ASP A 187 6.91 18.69 18.26
CA ASP A 187 6.85 19.22 19.62
C ASP A 187 7.40 20.65 19.70
N SER A 188 7.42 21.23 20.91
CA SER A 188 7.94 22.58 21.14
C SER A 188 9.44 22.74 20.88
N ARG A 189 10.17 21.64 20.68
CA ARG A 189 11.60 21.61 20.33
C ARG A 189 11.84 21.36 18.85
N GLY A 190 10.78 21.27 18.04
CA GLY A 190 10.88 20.95 16.61
C GLY A 190 11.10 19.47 16.33
N THR A 191 10.94 18.60 17.32
CA THR A 191 11.10 17.14 17.12
C THR A 191 9.82 16.58 16.50
N PRO A 192 9.90 15.82 15.40
CA PRO A 192 8.73 15.18 14.81
C PRO A 192 7.96 14.31 15.82
N LEU A 193 6.64 14.50 15.89
CA LEU A 193 5.80 13.78 16.86
C LEU A 193 5.48 12.34 16.45
N PHE A 194 5.42 12.07 15.14
CA PHE A 194 4.94 10.81 14.56
C PHE A 194 5.90 10.25 13.53
N ALA A 195 6.08 8.94 13.55
CA ALA A 195 6.89 8.17 12.60
C ALA A 195 6.12 7.79 11.34
N GLY A 196 4.79 7.84 11.38
CA GLY A 196 3.95 7.50 10.25
C GLY A 196 2.48 7.39 10.61
N ILE A 197 1.76 6.61 9.81
CA ILE A 197 0.32 6.45 9.86
C ILE A 197 -0.02 4.96 9.87
N ARG A 198 -0.89 4.55 10.80
CA ARG A 198 -1.54 3.25 10.79
C ARG A 198 -2.93 3.39 10.17
N TYR A 199 -3.29 2.48 9.28
CA TYR A 199 -4.59 2.48 8.61
C TYR A 199 -5.04 1.06 8.29
N THR A 200 -6.35 0.86 8.13
CA THR A 200 -6.89 -0.41 7.64
C THR A 200 -6.97 -0.39 6.11
N SER A 201 -6.69 -1.52 5.47
CA SER A 201 -6.88 -1.67 4.03
C SER A 201 -8.32 -1.36 3.61
N ARG A 202 -8.48 -0.91 2.35
CA ARG A 202 -9.80 -0.78 1.72
C ARG A 202 -10.38 -2.13 1.25
N LEU A 203 -9.55 -3.17 1.21
CA LEU A 203 -9.86 -4.50 0.67
C LEU A 203 -10.43 -5.41 1.76
N ASP A 204 -9.87 -5.32 2.96
CA ASP A 204 -10.36 -5.99 4.15
C ASP A 204 -10.09 -5.10 5.38
N ARG A 205 -11.10 -4.90 6.23
CA ARG A 205 -10.97 -4.10 7.46
C ARG A 205 -10.06 -4.76 8.50
N LYS A 206 -9.83 -6.06 8.42
CA LYS A 206 -8.91 -6.80 9.28
C LYS A 206 -7.45 -6.66 8.85
N TRP A 207 -7.20 -6.17 7.65
CA TRP A 207 -5.85 -5.97 7.12
C TRP A 207 -5.30 -4.65 7.62
N GLU A 208 -4.26 -4.73 8.44
CA GLU A 208 -3.60 -3.59 9.04
C GLU A 208 -2.36 -3.19 8.24
N CYS A 209 -2.29 -1.91 7.89
CA CYS A 209 -1.27 -1.33 7.04
C CYS A 209 -0.62 -0.11 7.71
N TRP A 210 0.61 0.17 7.30
CA TRP A 210 1.46 1.20 7.86
C TRP A 210 2.08 2.01 6.72
N ALA A 211 1.91 3.32 6.76
CA ALA A 211 2.60 4.27 5.91
C ALA A 211 3.64 5.00 6.76
N ILE A 212 4.90 4.58 6.64
CA ILE A 212 6.00 5.06 7.48
C ILE A 212 6.78 6.13 6.74
N PHE A 213 7.04 7.27 7.40
CA PHE A 213 7.90 8.30 6.83
C PHE A 213 9.34 7.78 6.78
N ALA A 214 9.92 7.75 5.59
CA ALA A 214 11.17 7.05 5.33
C ALA A 214 12.39 7.68 6.03
N ASP A 215 12.33 8.98 6.33
CA ASP A 215 13.30 9.72 7.15
C ASP A 215 13.14 9.49 8.67
N ARG A 216 12.05 8.81 9.09
CA ARG A 216 11.71 8.57 10.50
C ARG A 216 11.64 7.10 10.87
N ILE A 217 11.81 6.20 9.90
CA ILE A 217 11.88 4.77 10.18
C ILE A 217 13.12 4.48 11.04
N ARG A 218 12.91 3.79 12.15
CA ARG A 218 13.98 3.20 12.94
C ARG A 218 13.61 1.75 13.20
N HIS A 219 14.46 0.85 12.73
CA HIS A 219 14.14 -0.56 12.64
C HIS A 219 15.40 -1.40 12.71
N ILE A 220 15.23 -2.70 12.95
CA ILE A 220 16.32 -3.67 12.97
C ILE A 220 16.23 -4.49 11.66
N PRO A 221 17.04 -4.17 10.63
CA PRO A 221 17.02 -4.90 9.37
C PRO A 221 17.40 -6.37 9.57
N GLY A 222 16.76 -7.27 8.82
CA GLY A 222 17.10 -8.70 8.86
C GLY A 222 16.64 -9.45 10.12
N MET A 223 15.82 -8.81 10.97
CA MET A 223 15.17 -9.47 12.11
C MET A 223 13.68 -9.69 11.81
N PRO A 224 13.15 -10.90 12.06
CA PRO A 224 13.81 -12.11 12.54
C PRO A 224 14.55 -12.89 11.44
N GLY A 225 14.52 -12.45 10.18
CA GLY A 225 15.18 -13.14 9.08
C GLY A 225 15.49 -12.25 7.88
N LEU A 226 16.27 -12.81 6.95
CA LEU A 226 16.53 -12.19 5.65
C LEU A 226 15.25 -12.18 4.80
N PRO A 227 15.14 -11.27 3.83
CA PRO A 227 14.05 -11.29 2.86
C PRO A 227 13.90 -12.66 2.18
N GLU A 228 12.67 -13.11 2.04
CA GLU A 228 12.32 -14.42 1.51
C GLU A 228 11.88 -14.31 0.04
N THR A 229 12.28 -15.30 -0.75
CA THR A 229 11.78 -15.51 -2.11
C THR A 229 10.32 -15.94 -2.07
N ILE A 230 9.52 -15.50 -3.04
CA ILE A 230 8.10 -15.84 -3.14
C ILE A 230 7.94 -17.08 -4.03
N PHE A 231 7.74 -18.23 -3.40
CA PHE A 231 7.45 -19.49 -4.10
C PHE A 231 5.97 -19.58 -4.50
N PRO A 232 5.61 -20.34 -5.56
CA PRO A 232 4.22 -20.44 -6.01
C PRO A 232 3.31 -21.16 -5.01
N ASP A 233 3.88 -22.00 -4.13
CA ASP A 233 3.20 -22.75 -3.08
C ASP A 233 3.23 -22.04 -1.71
N ASP A 234 3.62 -20.76 -1.68
CA ASP A 234 3.56 -19.95 -0.47
C ASP A 234 2.10 -19.88 0.05
N PRO A 235 1.83 -20.29 1.30
CA PRO A 235 0.47 -20.41 1.81
C PRO A 235 -0.26 -19.06 1.90
N ASP A 236 0.45 -17.97 2.22
CA ASP A 236 -0.15 -16.63 2.29
C ASP A 236 -0.47 -16.11 0.88
N LEU A 237 0.40 -16.42 -0.10
CA LEU A 237 0.14 -16.13 -1.50
C LEU A 237 -1.08 -16.89 -2.02
N LEU A 238 -1.15 -18.19 -1.76
CA LEU A 238 -2.26 -19.05 -2.17
C LEU A 238 -3.59 -18.57 -1.57
N GLU A 239 -3.62 -18.21 -0.28
CA GLU A 239 -4.81 -17.68 0.37
C GLU A 239 -5.29 -16.40 -0.32
N VAL A 240 -4.40 -15.43 -0.55
CA VAL A 240 -4.75 -14.16 -1.23
C VAL A 240 -5.18 -14.40 -2.68
N ALA A 241 -4.49 -15.29 -3.39
CA ALA A 241 -4.84 -15.64 -4.77
C ALA A 241 -6.25 -16.24 -4.84
N SER A 242 -6.62 -17.11 -3.89
CA SER A 242 -7.98 -17.66 -3.80
C SER A 242 -9.02 -16.55 -3.53
N ILE A 243 -8.76 -15.66 -2.57
CA ILE A 243 -9.66 -14.52 -2.25
C ILE A 243 -9.87 -13.61 -3.46
N PHE A 244 -8.82 -13.35 -4.23
CA PHE A 244 -8.84 -12.44 -5.38
C PHE A 244 -9.15 -13.12 -6.72
N GLN A 245 -9.38 -14.44 -6.72
CA GLN A 245 -9.58 -15.24 -7.93
C GLN A 245 -8.44 -15.03 -8.94
N LEU A 246 -7.20 -15.17 -8.44
CA LEU A 246 -5.99 -15.08 -9.24
C LEU A 246 -5.47 -16.48 -9.57
N THR A 247 -4.86 -16.59 -10.72
CA THR A 247 -4.11 -17.75 -11.18
C THR A 247 -2.63 -17.48 -10.99
N ILE A 248 -1.89 -18.49 -10.54
CA ILE A 248 -0.44 -18.39 -10.33
C ILE A 248 0.27 -19.17 -11.43
N GLU A 249 1.11 -18.52 -12.21
CA GLU A 249 2.06 -19.22 -13.07
C GLU A 249 3.18 -19.81 -12.21
N THR A 250 3.29 -21.13 -12.20
CA THR A 250 4.23 -21.85 -11.30
C THR A 250 5.63 -21.88 -11.88
N VAL A 251 5.75 -22.00 -13.20
CA VAL A 251 7.02 -22.04 -13.95
C VAL A 251 6.94 -21.10 -15.15
N GLU A 252 7.90 -20.18 -15.23
CA GLU A 252 7.97 -19.15 -16.28
C GLU A 252 7.95 -19.75 -17.68
N GLY A 253 6.98 -19.35 -18.51
CA GLY A 253 6.90 -19.72 -19.93
C GLY A 253 6.55 -21.18 -20.20
N ALA A 254 6.28 -21.98 -19.15
CA ALA A 254 5.92 -23.39 -19.29
C ALA A 254 4.41 -23.62 -19.45
N GLY A 255 3.58 -22.59 -19.25
CA GLY A 255 2.13 -22.72 -19.29
C GLY A 255 1.56 -23.54 -18.12
N HIS A 256 2.30 -23.62 -17.00
CA HIS A 256 1.87 -24.32 -15.80
C HIS A 256 1.22 -23.35 -14.83
N TYR A 257 -0.06 -23.58 -14.53
CA TYR A 257 -0.89 -22.66 -13.76
C TYR A 257 -1.56 -23.36 -12.59
N ASP A 258 -1.50 -22.73 -11.42
CA ASP A 258 -2.27 -23.09 -10.24
C ASP A 258 -3.45 -22.12 -10.05
N ARG A 259 -4.61 -22.68 -9.69
CA ARG A 259 -5.88 -21.96 -9.51
C ARG A 259 -6.44 -22.30 -8.13
N PRO A 260 -5.86 -21.71 -7.06
CA PRO A 260 -6.36 -21.87 -5.71
C PRO A 260 -7.75 -21.22 -5.52
#